data_AF-A0A0C9PT21-F1
#
_entry.id   AF-A0A0C9PT21-F1
#
_cell.length_a   1.000
_cell.length_b   1.000
_cell.length_c   1.000
_cell.angle_alpha   90.00
_cell.angle_beta   90.00
_cell.angle_gamma   90.00
#
_symmetry.space_group_name_H-M   'P 1'
#
loop_
_entity.id
_entity.type
_entity.pdbx_description
1 polymer ?
#
loop_
_entity_poly.entity_id
_entity_poly.type
_entity_poly.pdbx_seq_one_letter_code
_entity_poly.pdbx_strand_id
1 'polypeptide(L)' 'MNQPEIGGGKKLVYSGKKFDRIELAKVDPASDLGKILAKHDGLWSKEAEEWILANEPDYID' A
#
# COMPACT_ATOMS: atom_id res chain seq x y z
N MET A 1 -20.01 19.97 2.68
CA MET A 1 -18.76 19.63 3.39
C MET A 1 -17.74 19.27 2.33
N ASN A 2 -16.88 20.23 1.95
CA ASN A 2 -15.86 19.98 0.94
C ASN A 2 -14.59 19.62 1.70
N GLN A 3 -14.34 18.31 1.86
CA GLN A 3 -13.00 17.87 2.19
C GLN A 3 -12.11 18.37 1.03
N PRO A 4 -11.04 19.14 1.30
CA PRO A 4 -10.08 19.44 0.25
C PRO A 4 -9.61 18.11 -0.33
N GLU A 5 -9.33 18.08 -1.63
CA GLU A 5 -8.70 16.94 -2.32
C GLU A 5 -7.31 16.76 -1.71
N ILE A 6 -7.26 16.18 -0.52
CA ILE A 6 -6.02 15.75 0.10
C ILE A 6 -5.55 14.64 -0.81
N GLY A 7 -4.69 14.97 -1.77
CA GLY A 7 -3.79 14.04 -2.46
C GLY A 7 -2.79 13.47 -1.44
N GLY A 8 -3.32 12.96 -0.33
CA GLY A 8 -2.61 12.48 0.85
C GLY A 8 -2.15 11.08 0.60
N GLY A 9 -1.23 10.93 -0.35
CA GLY A 9 -0.50 9.68 -0.50
C GLY A 9 0.34 9.47 0.77
N LYS A 10 -0.19 8.69 1.73
CA LYS A 10 0.61 8.19 2.85
C LYS A 10 1.75 7.37 2.25
N LYS A 11 2.99 7.84 2.46
CA LYS A 11 4.18 7.10 2.07
C LYS A 11 4.47 6.07 3.15
N LEU A 12 4.22 4.81 2.86
CA LEU A 12 4.67 3.70 3.71
C LEU A 12 6.13 3.41 3.41
N VAL A 13 6.91 3.32 4.49
CA VAL A 13 8.33 2.97 4.45
C VAL A 13 8.53 1.92 5.53
N TYR A 14 8.83 0.68 5.15
CA TYR A 14 9.32 -0.31 6.09
C TYR A 14 10.83 -0.41 5.94
N SER A 15 11.57 0.10 6.92
CA SER A 15 13.04 0.10 6.89
C SER A 15 13.65 -1.29 6.79
N GLY A 16 12.91 -2.35 7.14
CA GLY A 16 13.33 -3.74 7.07
C GLY A 16 12.87 -4.50 5.83
N LYS A 17 12.14 -3.89 4.90
CA LYS A 17 11.69 -4.53 3.66
C LYS A 17 12.27 -3.81 2.45
N LYS A 18 12.76 -4.57 1.47
CA LYS A 18 13.29 -4.02 0.23
C LYS A 18 12.20 -3.98 -0.84
N PHE A 19 11.31 -3.02 -0.74
CA PHE A 19 10.31 -2.74 -1.77
C PHE A 19 10.35 -1.26 -2.13
N ASP A 20 10.18 -0.99 -3.42
CA ASP A 20 10.12 0.38 -3.93
C ASP A 20 8.88 1.10 -3.40
N ARG A 21 8.91 2.43 -3.46
CA ARG A 21 7.76 3.25 -3.04
C ARG A 21 6.52 2.83 -3.84
N ILE A 22 5.56 2.22 -3.17
CA ILE A 22 4.26 1.89 -3.78
C ILE A 22 3.38 3.12 -3.75
N GLU A 23 3.00 3.59 -4.94
CA GLU A 23 1.92 4.56 -5.10
C GLU A 23 0.60 3.80 -5.15
N LEU A 24 -0.23 3.91 -4.11
CA LEU A 24 -1.50 3.17 -4.02
C LEU A 24 -2.40 3.38 -5.23
N ALA A 25 -2.40 4.59 -5.80
CA ALA A 25 -3.15 4.94 -7.01
C ALA A 25 -2.66 4.21 -8.28
N LYS A 26 -1.44 3.66 -8.28
CA LYS A 26 -0.86 2.90 -9.39
C LYS A 26 -0.84 1.39 -9.14
N VAL A 27 -1.31 0.93 -7.99
CA VAL A 27 -1.42 -0.51 -7.72
C VAL A 27 -2.43 -1.09 -8.70
N ASP A 28 -2.02 -2.17 -9.36
CA ASP A 28 -2.89 -2.86 -10.31
C ASP A 28 -4.11 -3.43 -9.56
N PRO A 29 -5.35 -3.08 -9.95
CA PRO A 29 -6.55 -3.50 -9.24
C PRO A 29 -6.84 -5.02 -9.37
N ALA A 30 -6.21 -5.72 -10.32
CA ALA A 30 -6.32 -7.17 -10.45
C ALA A 30 -5.32 -7.92 -9.55
N SER A 31 -4.29 -7.24 -9.05
CA SER A 31 -3.37 -7.81 -8.04
C SER A 31 -4.07 -8.07 -6.70
N ASP A 32 -3.50 -8.96 -5.89
CA ASP A 32 -4.04 -9.24 -4.55
C ASP A 32 -4.03 -8.01 -3.65
N LEU A 33 -2.97 -7.19 -3.71
CA LEU A 33 -2.92 -5.90 -3.03
C LEU A 33 -4.02 -4.95 -3.54
N GLY A 34 -4.26 -4.89 -4.85
CA GLY A 34 -5.31 -4.09 -5.46
C GLY A 34 -6.71 -4.48 -4.99
N LYS A 35 -6.99 -5.78 -4.87
CA LYS A 35 -8.24 -6.29 -4.30
C LYS A 35 -8.40 -5.90 -2.83
N ILE A 36 -7.33 -6.00 -2.04
CA ILE A 36 -7.35 -5.58 -0.63
C ILE A 36 -7.63 -4.09 -0.52
N LEU A 37 -6.93 -3.26 -1.31
CA LEU A 37 -7.17 -1.82 -1.34
C LEU A 37 -8.62 -1.51 -1.76
N ALA A 38 -9.16 -2.18 -2.78
CA ALA A 38 -10.54 -2.00 -3.23
C ALA A 38 -11.58 -2.32 -2.14
N LYS A 39 -11.33 -3.30 -1.25
CA LYS A 39 -12.20 -3.57 -0.09
C LYS A 39 -12.21 -2.44 0.94
N HIS A 40 -11.15 -1.65 0.99
CA HIS A 40 -10.95 -0.55 1.95
C HIS A 40 -11.04 0.82 1.27
N ASP A 41 -11.83 0.96 0.20
CA ASP A 41 -12.02 2.23 -0.53
C ASP A 41 -10.73 2.84 -1.08
N GLY A 42 -9.77 2.00 -1.48
CA GLY A 42 -8.46 2.41 -1.96
C GLY A 42 -7.52 2.91 -0.86
N LEU A 43 -7.92 2.78 0.41
CA LEU A 43 -7.12 3.21 1.56
C LEU A 43 -6.20 2.09 2.03
N TRP A 44 -5.09 2.50 2.62
CA TRP A 44 -4.18 1.57 3.29
C TRP A 44 -4.84 0.95 4.52
N SER A 45 -4.83 -0.38 4.59
CA SER A 45 -5.35 -1.15 5.71
C SER A 45 -4.29 -2.09 6.28
N LYS A 46 -4.57 -2.66 7.46
CA LYS A 46 -3.72 -3.67 8.07
C LYS A 46 -3.54 -4.90 7.17
N GLU A 47 -4.59 -5.31 6.45
CA GLU A 47 -4.55 -6.44 5.52
C GLU A 47 -3.56 -6.18 4.35
N ALA A 48 -3.49 -4.93 3.87
CA ALA A 48 -2.53 -4.52 2.84
C ALA A 48 -1.08 -4.51 3.36
N GLU A 49 -0.89 -4.10 4.61
CA GLU A 49 0.39 -4.16 5.30
C GLU A 49 0.88 -5.59 5.50
N GLU A 50 0.04 -6.47 6.03
CA GLU A 50 0.38 -7.88 6.21
C GLU A 50 0.71 -8.57 4.88
N TRP A 51 0.00 -8.22 3.81
CA TRP A 51 0.30 -8.72 2.46
C TRP A 51 1.70 -8.30 1.99
N ILE A 52 2.04 -7.00 2.11
CA ILE A 52 3.38 -6.52 1.75
C ILE A 52 4.45 -7.18 2.63
N LEU A 53 4.20 -7.32 3.93
CA LEU A 53 5.17 -7.93 4.83
C LEU A 53 5.41 -9.42 4.54
N ALA A 54 4.41 -10.12 4.03
CA ALA A 54 4.50 -11.53 3.66
C ALA A 54 5.05 -11.76 2.24
N ASN A 55 4.75 -10.85 1.30
CA ASN A 55 5.06 -11.02 -0.11
C ASN A 55 6.37 -10.34 -0.53
N GLU A 56 6.75 -9.24 0.13
CA GLU A 56 7.99 -8.53 -0.17
C GLU A 56 9.17 -9.07 0.66
N PRO A 57 10.34 -9.25 0.02
CA PRO A 57 11.51 -9.77 0.70
C PRO A 57 12.00 -8.81 1.78
N ASP A 58 12.44 -9.38 2.90
CA ASP A 58 13.18 -8.63 3.91
C ASP A 58 14.46 -8.06 3.31
N TYR A 59 14.83 -6.87 3.79
CA TYR A 59 16.13 -6.28 3.52
C TYR A 59 17.17 -7.14 4.25
N ILE A 60 17.84 -8.02 3.52
CA ILE A 60 19.01 -8.76 3.99
C ILE A 60 20.21 -7.89 3.60
N ASP A 61 20.91 -7.35 4.61
CA ASP A 61 22.17 -6.62 4.46
C ASP A 61 23.31 -7.55 4.00
#